data_AF-A0A2N2VHQ3-F1
#
_entry.id   AF-A0A2N2VHQ3-F1
#
_cell.length_a   1.000
_cell.length_b   1.000
_cell.length_c   1.000
_cell.angle_alpha   90.00
_cell.angle_beta   90.00
_cell.angle_gamma   90.00
#
_symmetry.space_group_name_H-M   'P 1'
#
loop_
_entity.id
_entity.type
_entity.pdbx_description
1 polymer ?
#
loop_
_entity_poly.entity_id
_entity_poly.type
_entity_poly.pdbx_seq_one_letter_code
_entity_poly.pdbx_strand_id
1 'polypeptide(L)'
;MSGFENYDHELAELDHEIRHYAAICGVNLAQRHEIDACLRGTHGGQAEERARENLRGLLILRIKVETEMIELGFSPPPLIPPLPVED
;
A
#
# COMPACT_ATOMS: atom_id res chain seq x y z
N MET A 1 -22.79 -7.56 11.47
CA MET A 1 -21.78 -8.60 11.74
C MET A 1 -20.53 -8.25 10.92
N SER A 2 -19.34 -8.55 11.48
CA SER A 2 -18.03 -8.75 10.81
C SER A 2 -17.29 -7.59 10.12
N GLY A 3 -17.07 -6.45 10.77
CA GLY A 3 -15.99 -5.52 10.31
C GLY A 3 -14.59 -6.07 10.61
N PHE A 4 -14.43 -6.77 11.74
CA PHE A 4 -13.12 -7.16 12.27
C PHE A 4 -12.44 -8.33 11.55
N GLU A 5 -13.20 -9.36 11.13
CA GLU A 5 -12.65 -10.51 10.39
C GLU A 5 -12.27 -10.15 8.94
N ASN A 6 -12.79 -9.03 8.44
CA ASN A 6 -12.54 -8.57 7.09
C ASN A 6 -11.26 -7.73 6.97
N TYR A 7 -10.83 -7.01 8.02
CA TYR A 7 -9.65 -6.16 7.90
C TYR A 7 -8.41 -6.92 7.44
N ASP A 8 -8.07 -8.04 8.07
CA ASP A 8 -6.86 -8.79 7.69
C ASP A 8 -6.90 -9.27 6.23
N HIS A 9 -8.05 -9.75 5.76
CA HIS A 9 -8.22 -10.22 4.39
C HIS A 9 -8.24 -9.07 3.38
N GLU A 10 -9.05 -8.05 3.62
CA GLU A 10 -9.16 -6.85 2.77
C GLU A 10 -7.82 -6.12 2.66
N LEU A 11 -7.07 -6.07 3.78
CA LEU A 11 -5.76 -5.45 3.84
C LEU A 11 -4.69 -6.28 3.11
N ALA A 12 -4.79 -7.61 3.15
CA ALA A 12 -3.91 -8.50 2.39
C ALA A 12 -4.15 -8.40 0.87
N GLU A 13 -5.41 -8.30 0.43
CA GLU A 13 -5.76 -8.06 -0.98
C GLU A 13 -5.30 -6.67 -1.42
N LEU A 14 -5.51 -5.65 -0.59
CA LEU A 14 -5.00 -4.30 -0.84
C LEU A 14 -3.46 -4.28 -0.94
N ASP A 15 -2.77 -5.00 -0.06
CA ASP A 15 -1.32 -5.20 -0.11
C ASP A 15 -0.84 -5.86 -1.40
N HIS A 16 -1.58 -6.87 -1.87
CA HIS A 16 -1.28 -7.56 -3.12
C HIS A 16 -1.31 -6.59 -4.30
N GLU A 17 -2.39 -5.82 -4.42
CA GLU A 17 -2.55 -4.82 -5.48
C GLU A 17 -1.49 -3.71 -5.40
N ILE A 18 -1.16 -3.22 -4.20
CA ILE A 18 -0.08 -2.23 -4.02
C ILE A 18 1.26 -2.78 -4.52
N ARG A 19 1.61 -4.02 -4.18
CA ARG A 19 2.85 -4.65 -4.65
C ARG A 19 2.85 -4.86 -6.17
N HIS A 20 1.70 -5.23 -6.74
CA HIS A 20 1.54 -5.39 -8.18
C HIS A 20 1.82 -4.07 -8.94
N TYR A 21 1.15 -2.98 -8.57
CA TYR A 21 1.37 -1.70 -9.23
C TYR A 21 2.73 -1.08 -8.90
N ALA A 22 3.28 -1.30 -7.70
CA ALA A 22 4.64 -0.88 -7.37
C ALA A 22 5.67 -1.53 -8.30
N ALA A 23 5.51 -2.83 -8.61
CA ALA A 23 6.37 -3.52 -9.58
C ALA A 23 6.24 -2.93 -11.00
N ILE A 24 5.02 -2.59 -11.44
CA ILE A 24 4.79 -1.95 -12.75
C ILE A 24 5.44 -0.56 -12.80
N CYS A 25 5.30 0.23 -11.73
CA CYS A 25 5.83 1.58 -11.65
C CYS A 25 7.33 1.65 -11.32
N GLY A 26 7.99 0.52 -11.05
CA GLY A 26 9.37 0.46 -10.59
C GLY A 26 9.59 1.14 -9.23
N VAL A 27 8.59 1.13 -8.36
CA VAL A 27 8.64 1.73 -7.01
C VAL A 27 9.05 0.68 -6.00
N ASN A 28 10.17 0.90 -5.32
CA ASN A 28 10.57 0.12 -4.17
C ASN A 28 9.82 0.60 -2.91
N LEU A 29 8.81 -0.16 -2.51
CA LEU A 29 8.00 0.15 -1.32
C LEU A 29 8.84 0.21 -0.02
N ALA A 30 10.02 -0.41 0.03
CA ALA A 30 10.89 -0.36 1.21
C ALA A 30 11.61 1.00 1.33
N GLN A 31 11.62 1.78 0.26
CA GLN A 31 12.27 3.08 0.19
C GLN A 31 11.23 4.19 0.31
N ARG A 32 11.15 4.81 1.50
CA ARG A 32 10.16 5.85 1.79
C ARG A 32 10.15 6.99 0.78
N HIS A 33 11.32 7.39 0.30
CA HIS A 33 11.43 8.49 -0.66
C HIS A 33 10.81 8.16 -2.03
N GLU A 34 10.81 6.90 -2.46
CA GLU A 34 10.15 6.46 -3.69
C GLU A 34 8.63 6.48 -3.55
N ILE A 35 8.11 6.04 -2.40
CA ILE A 35 6.68 6.14 -2.07
C ILE A 35 6.27 7.61 -2.08
N ASP A 36 7.03 8.47 -1.41
CA ASP A 36 6.71 9.90 -1.35
C ASP A 36 6.78 10.57 -2.74
N ALA A 37 7.72 10.16 -3.61
CA ALA A 37 7.77 10.61 -4.99
C ALA A 37 6.55 10.14 -5.80
N CYS A 38 6.09 8.91 -5.57
CA CYS A 38 4.85 8.38 -6.17
C CYS A 38 3.60 9.16 -5.70
N LEU A 39 3.57 9.59 -4.43
CA LEU A 39 2.46 10.37 -3.87
C LEU A 39 2.42 11.82 -4.39
N ARG A 40 3.60 12.39 -4.73
CA ARG A 40 3.79 13.78 -5.17
C ARG A 40 3.80 14.00 -6.68
N GLY A 41 4.16 12.99 -7.46
CA GLY A 41 4.41 13.13 -8.90
C GLY A 41 3.15 13.19 -9.76
N THR A 42 3.26 13.88 -10.89
CA THR A 42 2.29 13.84 -12.00
C THR A 42 3.07 13.79 -13.32
N HIS A 43 2.58 12.97 -14.25
CA HIS A 43 2.87 12.94 -15.70
C HIS A 43 4.13 12.23 -16.18
N GLY A 44 3.95 10.95 -16.53
CA GLY A 44 4.75 10.26 -17.54
C GLY A 44 3.93 9.18 -18.25
N GLY A 45 3.62 9.38 -19.54
CA GLY A 45 3.04 8.37 -20.47
C GLY A 45 1.65 7.80 -20.11
N GLN A 46 0.76 7.61 -21.09
CA GLN A 46 -0.65 7.30 -20.83
C GLN A 46 -0.92 6.00 -20.02
N ALA A 47 -0.09 4.96 -20.16
CA ALA A 47 -0.26 3.68 -19.45
C ALA A 47 0.47 3.64 -18.09
N GLU A 48 1.69 4.18 -18.04
CA GLU A 48 2.47 4.29 -16.80
C GLU A 48 1.83 5.29 -15.82
N GLU A 49 1.21 6.36 -16.33
CA GLU A 49 0.42 7.30 -15.52
C GLU A 49 -0.75 6.58 -14.84
N ARG A 50 -1.49 5.73 -15.57
CA ARG A 50 -2.64 5.04 -14.99
C ARG A 50 -2.23 4.04 -13.91
N ALA A 51 -1.12 3.32 -14.10
CA ALA A 51 -0.56 2.44 -13.08
C ALA A 51 -0.12 3.23 -11.83
N ARG A 52 0.51 4.39 -12.03
CA ARG A 52 0.97 5.28 -10.95
C ARG A 52 -0.20 5.93 -10.20
N GLU A 53 -1.26 6.32 -10.91
CA GLU A 53 -2.53 6.80 -10.33
C GLU A 53 -3.19 5.70 -9.48
N ASN A 54 -3.27 4.48 -10.00
CA ASN A 54 -3.81 3.33 -9.25
C ASN A 54 -2.97 3.07 -8.00
N LEU A 55 -1.64 3.00 -8.13
CA LEU A 55 -0.72 2.83 -6.99
C LEU A 55 -0.93 3.90 -5.93
N ARG A 56 -1.01 5.17 -6.34
CA ARG A 56 -1.27 6.30 -5.43
C ARG A 56 -2.62 6.17 -4.73
N GLY A 57 -3.67 5.80 -5.46
CA GLY A 57 -5.00 5.57 -4.90
C GLY A 57 -5.01 4.45 -3.85
N LEU A 58 -4.35 3.34 -4.14
CA LEU A 58 -4.23 2.19 -3.24
C LEU A 58 -3.41 2.53 -1.99
N LEU A 59 -2.29 3.26 -2.13
CA LEU A 59 -1.49 3.73 -0.99
C LEU A 59 -2.30 4.65 -0.06
N ILE A 60 -3.08 5.57 -0.63
CA ILE A 60 -3.96 6.45 0.15
C ILE A 60 -5.06 5.65 0.85
N LEU A 61 -5.66 4.67 0.14
CA LEU A 61 -6.68 3.80 0.74
C LEU A 61 -6.10 3.01 1.90
N ARG A 62 -4.89 2.46 1.75
CA ARG A 62 -4.19 1.73 2.81
C ARG A 62 -3.98 2.60 4.05
N ILE A 63 -3.50 3.83 3.89
CA ILE A 63 -3.33 4.77 5.01
C ILE A 63 -4.66 5.02 5.73
N LYS A 64 -5.77 5.14 5.00
CA LYS A 64 -7.10 5.35 5.59
C LYS A 64 -7.55 4.14 6.42
N VAL A 65 -7.38 2.93 5.89
CA VAL A 65 -7.69 1.69 6.61
C VAL A 65 -6.80 1.55 7.85
N GLU A 66 -5.50 1.81 7.73
CA GLU A 66 -4.58 1.81 8.88
C GLU A 66 -5.01 2.81 9.97
N THR A 67 -5.44 4.00 9.55
CA THR A 67 -5.96 5.03 10.47
C THR A 67 -7.20 4.55 11.19
N GLU A 68 -8.17 3.99 10.46
CA GLU A 68 -9.41 3.43 11.04
C GLU A 68 -9.11 2.28 12.01
N MET A 69 -8.23 1.36 11.63
CA MET A 69 -7.76 0.28 12.50
C MET A 69 -7.15 0.81 13.80
N ILE A 70 -6.28 1.82 13.71
CA ILE A 70 -5.66 2.45 14.90
C ILE A 70 -6.72 3.14 15.77
N GLU A 71 -7.66 3.88 15.18
CA GLU A 71 -8.75 4.55 15.90
C GLU A 71 -9.65 3.55 16.65
N LEU A 72 -9.79 2.34 16.12
CA LEU A 72 -10.52 1.24 16.75
C LEU A 72 -9.67 0.40 17.72
N GLY A 73 -8.39 0.73 17.91
CA GLY A 73 -7.48 0.07 18.85
C GLY A 73 -6.70 -1.13 18.30
N PHE A 74 -6.64 -1.31 16.99
CA PHE A 74 -5.87 -2.37 16.33
C PHE A 74 -4.45 -1.91 15.97
N SER A 75 -3.60 -2.89 15.66
CA SER A 75 -2.26 -2.66 15.11
C SER A 75 -2.25 -3.17 13.66
N PRO A 76 -2.20 -2.28 12.65
CA PRO A 76 -2.16 -2.70 11.26
C PRO A 76 -0.86 -3.46 10.94
N PRO A 77 -0.92 -4.57 10.18
CA PRO A 77 0.27 -5.24 9.69
C PRO A 77 1.06 -4.35 8.72
N PRO A 78 2.39 -4.49 8.67
CA PRO A 78 3.22 -3.68 7.80
C PRO A 78 3.00 -4.03 6.32
N LEU A 79 2.95 -3.00 5.46
CA LEU A 79 2.85 -3.14 3.99
C LEU A 79 3.91 -4.08 3.40
N ILE A 80 5.11 -4.06 3.99
CA ILE A 80 6.20 -4.96 3.66
C ILE A 80 6.46 -5.84 4.87
N PRO A 81 6.36 -7.17 4.72
CA PRO A 81 6.74 -8.08 5.78
C PRO A 81 8.19 -7.80 6.21
N PRO A 82 8.48 -7.76 7.51
CA PRO A 82 9.86 -7.66 7.97
C PRO A 82 10.68 -8.81 7.37
N LEU A 83 11.94 -8.53 7.04
CA LEU A 83 12.86 -9.59 6.62
C LEU A 83 12.90 -10.67 7.72
N PRO A 84 12.84 -11.96 7.37
CA PRO A 84 13.02 -13.01 8.36
C PRO A 84 14.36 -12.82 9.04
N VAL A 85 14.37 -12.83 10.37
CA VAL A 85 15.60 -12.83 11.15
C VAL A 85 16.22 -14.21 10.93
N GLU A 86 17.37 -14.27 10.26
CA GLU A 86 18.16 -15.49 10.16
C GLU A 86 18.82 -15.72 11.54
N ASP A 87 18.47 -16.83 12.21
CA ASP A 87 19.03 -17.27 13.49
C ASP A 87 20.45 -17.85 13.35
#